data_AF-A0A535NGG8-F1
#
_entry.id   AF-A0A535NGG8-F1
#
_cell.length_a   1.000
_cell.length_b   1.000
_cell.length_c   1.000
_cell.angle_alpha   90.00
_cell.angle_beta   90.00
_cell.angle_gamma   90.00
#
_symmetry.space_group_name_H-M   'P 1'
#
loop_
_entity.id
_entity.type
_entity.pdbx_description
1 polymer ?
#
loop_
_entity_poly.entity_id
_entity_poly.type
_entity_poly.pdbx_seq_one_letter_code
_entity_poly.pdbx_strand_id
1 'polypeptide(L)' 'MKADIAAMVGFAQRAIPKPSVVNPPSPGGDRYEQLRRIGELKQSGVLSEAEFQEEKARILKQP' A
#
# COMPACT_ATOMS: atom_id res chain seq x y z
N MET A 1 46.11 -26.53 28.64
CA MET A 1 45.29 -25.32 28.89
C MET A 1 44.57 -24.99 27.60
N LYS A 2 43.35 -25.52 27.44
CA LYS A 2 42.52 -25.46 26.23
C LYS A 2 41.10 -25.17 26.71
N ALA A 3 40.71 -23.91 26.75
CA ALA A 3 39.33 -23.41 26.78
C ALA A 3 39.39 -21.88 26.89
N ASP A 4 38.26 -21.20 26.70
CA ASP A 4 38.02 -19.79 27.02
C ASP A 4 38.19 -18.74 25.91
N ILE A 5 37.89 -19.08 24.65
CA ILE A 5 37.54 -18.08 23.61
C ILE A 5 36.27 -18.51 22.86
N ALA A 6 35.18 -18.77 23.59
CA ALA A 6 33.91 -19.21 22.96
C ALA A 6 32.67 -18.42 23.41
N ALA A 7 32.82 -17.31 24.13
CA ALA A 7 31.69 -16.54 24.63
C ALA A 7 31.86 -15.04 24.42
N MET A 8 31.49 -14.54 23.23
CA MET A 8 30.86 -13.23 22.97
C MET A 8 30.79 -12.94 21.46
N VAL A 9 30.07 -13.77 20.71
CA VAL A 9 29.53 -13.33 19.40
C VAL A 9 28.02 -13.21 19.58
N GLY A 10 27.65 -12.11 20.26
CA GLY A 10 26.27 -11.72 20.50
C GLY A 10 25.62 -11.25 19.19
N PHE A 11 24.60 -11.98 18.76
CA PHE A 11 23.35 -11.48 18.18
C PHE A 11 23.43 -10.17 17.36
N ALA A 12 24.01 -10.24 16.17
CA ALA A 12 23.75 -9.26 15.11
C ALA A 12 22.95 -9.92 13.98
N GLN A 13 21.73 -10.35 14.29
CA GLN A 13 20.75 -10.75 13.28
C GLN A 13 20.19 -9.46 12.66
N ARG A 14 20.96 -8.90 11.72
CA ARG A 14 20.55 -7.72 10.96
C ARG A 14 19.36 -8.13 10.09
N ALA A 15 18.16 -7.73 10.52
CA ALA A 15 16.96 -7.85 9.72
C ALA A 15 17.17 -7.10 8.40
N ILE A 16 17.37 -7.84 7.32
CA ILE A 16 17.38 -7.30 5.96
C ILE A 16 15.93 -6.87 5.69
N PRO A 17 15.65 -5.59 5.42
CA PRO A 17 14.30 -5.19 5.02
C PRO A 17 14.01 -5.90 3.70
N LYS A 18 13.08 -6.86 3.76
CA LYS A 18 12.55 -7.51 2.56
C LYS A 18 11.89 -6.40 1.74
N PRO A 19 12.26 -6.18 0.48
CA PRO A 19 11.52 -5.27 -0.36
C PRO A 19 10.08 -5.76 -0.41
N SER A 20 9.15 -4.99 0.16
CA SER A 20 7.72 -5.23 0.01
C SER A 20 7.42 -5.11 -1.48
N VAL A 21 7.30 -6.23 -2.16
CA VAL A 21 6.72 -6.30 -3.50
C VAL A 21 5.30 -5.76 -3.34
N VAL A 22 5.09 -4.53 -3.79
CA VAL A 22 3.74 -4.00 -4.02
C VAL A 22 3.18 -4.86 -5.14
N ASN A 23 2.36 -5.85 -4.78
CA ASN A 23 1.61 -6.59 -5.77
C ASN A 23 0.84 -5.57 -6.62
N PRO A 24 0.93 -5.62 -7.96
CA PRO A 24 0.09 -4.79 -8.80
C PRO A 24 -1.36 -5.12 -8.42
N PRO A 25 -2.16 -4.10 -8.12
CA PRO A 25 -3.45 -4.35 -7.56
C PRO A 25 -4.32 -5.07 -8.60
N SER A 26 -5.08 -6.05 -8.12
CA SER A 26 -5.94 -6.85 -8.99
C SER A 26 -7.12 -5.99 -9.42
N PRO A 27 -7.43 -5.92 -10.74
CA PRO A 27 -8.34 -4.93 -11.31
C PRO A 27 -9.77 -4.90 -10.72
N GLY A 28 -10.21 -5.99 -10.05
CA GLY A 28 -11.49 -6.04 -9.35
C GLY A 28 -11.50 -5.41 -7.96
N GLY A 29 -10.37 -5.38 -7.25
CA GLY A 29 -10.22 -4.74 -5.94
C GLY A 29 -9.94 -3.24 -6.05
N ASP A 30 -9.24 -2.84 -7.10
CA ASP A 30 -8.90 -1.43 -7.38
C ASP A 30 -10.12 -0.53 -7.51
N ARG A 31 -11.17 -1.00 -8.19
CA ARG A 31 -12.32 -0.17 -8.53
C ARG A 31 -12.98 0.44 -7.30
N TYR A 32 -13.26 -0.37 -6.29
CA TYR A 32 -13.92 0.09 -5.07
C TYR A 32 -13.01 0.95 -4.20
N GLU A 33 -11.72 0.64 -4.15
CA GLU A 33 -10.72 1.49 -3.48
C GLU A 33 -10.60 2.86 -4.17
N GLN A 34 -10.65 2.89 -5.49
CA GLN A 34 -10.61 4.12 -6.29
C GLN A 34 -11.88 4.96 -6.07
N LEU A 35 -13.06 4.32 -6.03
CA LEU A 35 -14.34 4.96 -5.64
C LEU A 35 -14.26 5.56 -4.23
N ARG A 36 -13.60 4.87 -3.29
CA ARG A 36 -13.41 5.36 -1.92
C ARG A 36 -12.53 6.60 -1.88
N ARG A 37 -11.38 6.58 -2.58
CA ARG A 37 -10.45 7.70 -2.69
C ARG A 37 -11.11 8.94 -3.28
N ILE A 38 -11.88 8.82 -4.38
CA ILE A 38 -12.57 9.98 -4.95
C ILE A 38 -13.67 10.52 -4.02
N GLY A 39 -14.29 9.65 -3.20
CA GLY A 39 -15.25 10.05 -2.17
C GLY A 39 -14.60 10.90 -1.07
N GLU A 40 -13.40 10.52 -0.62
CA GLU A 40 -12.62 11.29 0.36
C GLU A 40 -12.17 12.64 -0.21
N LEU A 41 -11.76 12.68 -1.49
CA LEU A 41 -11.39 13.93 -2.17
C LEU A 41 -12.58 14.88 -2.30
N LYS A 42 -13.77 14.36 -2.60
CA LYS A 42 -15.02 15.14 -2.60
C LYS A 42 -15.34 15.68 -1.20
N GLN A 43 -15.27 14.84 -0.16
CA GLN A 43 -15.53 15.27 1.22
C GLN A 43 -14.53 16.33 1.70
N SER A 44 -13.29 16.25 1.23
CA SER A 44 -12.25 17.24 1.51
C SER A 44 -12.41 18.54 0.71
N GLY A 45 -13.40 18.62 -0.19
CA GLY A 45 -13.64 19.77 -1.07
C GLY A 45 -12.62 19.95 -2.19
N VAL A 46 -11.75 18.94 -2.42
CA VAL A 46 -10.75 18.95 -3.50
C VAL A 46 -11.41 18.67 -4.85
N LEU A 47 -12.44 17.82 -4.86
CA LEU A 47 -13.28 17.56 -6.02
C LEU A 47 -14.65 18.21 -5.85
N SER A 48 -15.14 18.81 -6.92
CA SER A 48 -16.54 19.23 -7.02
C SER A 48 -17.48 18.02 -7.18
N GLU A 49 -18.78 18.23 -6.94
CA GLU A 49 -19.78 17.17 -7.17
C GLU A 49 -19.77 16.68 -8.63
N ALA A 50 -19.61 17.59 -9.60
CA ALA A 50 -19.58 17.26 -11.02
C ALA A 50 -18.41 16.31 -11.33
N GLU A 51 -17.19 16.67 -10.91
CA GLU A 51 -15.99 15.88 -11.14
C GLU A 51 -16.04 14.51 -10.46
N PHE A 52 -16.62 14.45 -9.25
CA PHE A 52 -16.83 13.19 -8.54
C PHE A 52 -17.74 12.24 -9.33
N GLN A 53 -18.85 12.74 -9.89
CA GLN A 53 -19.77 11.90 -10.67
C GLN A 53 -19.12 11.40 -11.96
N GLU A 54 -18.33 12.23 -12.63
CA GLU A 54 -17.59 11.85 -13.84
C GLU A 54 -16.58 10.72 -13.57
N GLU A 55 -15.74 10.86 -12.53
CA GLU A 55 -14.78 9.81 -12.20
C GLU A 55 -15.44 8.56 -11.65
N LYS A 56 -16.50 8.69 -10.84
CA LYS A 56 -17.29 7.53 -10.40
C LYS A 56 -17.83 6.75 -11.61
N ALA A 57 -18.41 7.45 -12.59
CA ALA A 57 -18.95 6.81 -13.79
C ALA A 57 -17.84 6.16 -14.63
N ARG A 58 -16.67 6.80 -14.74
CA ARG A 58 -15.50 6.25 -15.45
C ARG A 58 -14.99 4.98 -14.79
N ILE A 59 -14.79 5.01 -13.46
CA ILE A 59 -14.31 3.88 -12.67
C ILE A 59 -15.29 2.70 -12.77
N LEU A 60 -16.60 2.96 -12.72
CA LEU A 60 -17.62 1.92 -12.89
C LEU A 60 -17.67 1.32 -14.31
N LYS A 61 -17.33 2.10 -15.33
CA LYS A 61 -17.29 1.67 -16.75
C LYS A 61 -16.02 0.95 -17.15
N GLN A 62 -14.96 0.99 -16.35
CA GLN A 62 -13.77 0.18 -16.63
C GLN A 62 -14.19 -1.31 -16.67
N PRO A 63 -13.65 -2.11 -17.60
CA PRO A 63 -13.93 -3.56 -17.66
C PRO A 63 -13.40 -4.26 -16.41
#